data_AF-A0A6A1WEF0-F1
#
_entry.id   AF-A0A6A1WEF0-F1
#
_cell.length_a   1.000
_cell.length_b   1.000
_cell.length_c   1.000
_cell.angle_alpha   90.00
_cell.angle_beta   90.00
_cell.angle_gamma   90.00
#
_symmetry.space_group_name_H-M   'P 1'
#
loop_
_entity.id
_entity.type
_entity.pdbx_description
1 polymer ?
#
loop_
_entity_poly.entity_id
_entity_poly.type
_entity_poly.pdbx_seq_one_letter_code
_entity_poly.pdbx_strand_id
1 'polypeptide(L)'
;MARLGVLLMAVFISAIALEQSFVNAKFSKSIFFNSGGNSMSAILGDGDDLQLVLDRMAGSRIQSKRDFLFGSIEMLIKLVPGNSAGVVTAYYLSSSNWTIHDEIDFEFLGNASGQPYIIHTNIYTQGIGNKEQQFYPWFDPTDDYHNYTIHWNPTEIVWYVDSLPIRVFRNYEKEGIAYPSQQAMRVYSSLWDADNWATCGGLLKTNWTNAPFIARFRQFRPKACLWVGPISTSQCANNTDPANWWTSPVYQQLGYAQLGQLKWVQDNYMVYDYCKDFKRFNGQMGPECSKPQF
;
A
#
# COMPACT_ATOMS: atom_id res chain seq x y z
N MET A 1 42.14 -36.11 -11.46
CA MET A 1 41.86 -34.65 -11.40
C MET A 1 40.54 -34.41 -12.09
N ALA A 2 39.56 -33.96 -11.34
CA ALA A 2 38.18 -33.71 -11.77
C ALA A 2 38.06 -32.43 -12.60
N ARG A 3 37.14 -32.41 -13.57
CA ARG A 3 36.31 -31.25 -13.99
C ARG A 3 35.00 -31.81 -14.61
N LEU A 4 33.87 -31.81 -13.88
CA LEU A 4 32.80 -30.79 -13.96
C LEU A 4 32.57 -30.36 -15.43
N GLY A 5 31.51 -30.74 -16.15
CA GLY A 5 30.11 -30.86 -15.75
C GLY A 5 29.41 -29.52 -16.02
N VAL A 6 28.80 -29.35 -17.20
CA VAL A 6 27.86 -28.25 -17.47
C VAL A 6 26.65 -28.84 -18.19
N LEU A 7 25.60 -29.09 -17.40
CA LEU A 7 24.25 -29.33 -17.91
C LEU A 7 23.66 -27.95 -18.22
N LEU A 8 23.34 -27.68 -19.49
CA LEU A 8 22.55 -26.51 -19.88
C LEU A 8 21.09 -26.76 -19.48
N MET A 9 20.65 -26.21 -18.35
CA MET A 9 19.21 -26.03 -18.11
C MET A 9 18.72 -24.84 -18.96
N ALA A 10 17.95 -25.14 -19.99
CA ALA A 10 17.16 -24.13 -20.68
C ALA A 10 15.99 -23.73 -19.78
N VAL A 11 16.07 -22.55 -19.17
CA VAL A 11 14.94 -21.94 -18.47
C VAL A 11 13.99 -21.39 -19.53
N PHE A 12 12.90 -22.10 -19.78
CA PHE A 12 11.77 -21.55 -20.53
C PHE A 12 11.05 -20.53 -19.64
N ILE A 13 11.41 -19.25 -19.77
CA ILE A 13 10.58 -18.16 -19.27
C ILE A 13 9.36 -18.09 -20.18
N SER A 14 8.30 -18.80 -19.79
CA SER A 14 6.96 -18.59 -20.31
C SER A 14 6.50 -17.21 -19.84
N ALA A 15 6.85 -16.17 -20.59
CA ALA A 15 6.22 -14.87 -20.48
C ALA A 15 4.79 -15.00 -21.02
N ILE A 16 3.86 -15.47 -20.19
CA ILE A 16 2.47 -15.11 -20.40
C ILE A 16 2.43 -13.62 -20.05
N ALA A 17 2.60 -12.79 -21.08
CA ALA A 17 2.18 -11.41 -21.01
C ALA A 17 0.67 -11.45 -20.78
N LEU A 18 0.25 -11.48 -19.52
CA LEU A 18 -1.05 -10.98 -19.15
C LEU A 18 -0.99 -9.51 -19.55
N GLU A 19 -1.44 -9.17 -20.76
CA GLU A 19 -1.87 -7.82 -21.07
C GLU A 19 -3.09 -7.53 -20.18
N GLN A 20 -2.83 -7.27 -18.91
CA GLN A 20 -3.77 -6.55 -18.09
C GLN A 20 -3.77 -5.15 -18.67
N SER A 21 -4.78 -4.84 -19.47
CA SER A 21 -5.08 -3.47 -19.84
C SER A 21 -5.30 -2.67 -18.56
N PHE A 22 -4.25 -2.03 -18.05
CA PHE A 22 -4.35 -1.13 -16.92
C PHE A 22 -5.19 0.07 -17.36
N VAL A 23 -6.25 0.38 -16.61
CA VAL A 23 -6.97 1.63 -16.81
C VAL A 23 -6.11 2.74 -16.22
N ASN A 24 -5.27 3.38 -17.03
CA ASN A 24 -4.52 4.55 -16.58
C ASN A 24 -5.49 5.73 -16.42
N ALA A 25 -5.65 6.20 -15.19
CA ALA A 25 -6.57 7.24 -14.82
C ALA A 25 -5.79 8.52 -14.45
N LYS A 26 -5.70 9.48 -15.38
CA LYS A 26 -5.01 10.76 -15.14
C LYS A 26 -5.44 11.41 -13.82
N PHE A 27 -4.49 11.85 -13.01
CA PHE A 27 -4.75 12.57 -11.76
C PHE A 27 -5.70 13.75 -11.97
N SER A 28 -5.51 14.54 -13.03
CA SER A 28 -6.33 15.72 -13.34
C SER A 28 -7.83 15.40 -13.46
N LYS A 29 -8.17 14.18 -13.87
CA LYS A 29 -9.55 13.72 -14.03
C LYS A 29 -10.06 12.99 -12.81
N SER A 30 -9.20 12.26 -12.10
CA SER A 30 -9.62 11.26 -11.12
C SER A 30 -9.45 11.70 -9.67
N ILE A 31 -8.58 12.68 -9.41
CA ILE A 31 -8.17 13.11 -8.07
C ILE A 31 -8.53 14.59 -7.85
N PHE A 32 -8.69 14.99 -6.60
CA PHE A 32 -8.69 16.40 -6.19
C PHE A 32 -7.83 16.62 -4.94
N PHE A 33 -7.34 17.85 -4.76
CA PHE A 33 -6.65 18.30 -3.55
C PHE A 33 -7.65 18.66 -2.46
N ASN A 34 -7.41 18.18 -1.25
CA ASN A 34 -8.18 18.60 -0.09
C ASN A 34 -7.87 20.09 0.23
N SER A 35 -8.88 20.82 0.71
CA SER A 35 -8.73 22.24 1.04
C SER A 35 -7.71 22.46 2.16
N GLY A 36 -6.91 23.53 2.05
CA GLY A 36 -5.92 23.90 3.07
C GLY A 36 -4.57 23.20 2.94
N GLY A 37 -4.35 22.42 1.87
CA GLY A 37 -3.05 21.84 1.56
C GLY A 37 -2.04 22.85 1.02
N ASN A 38 -0.78 22.43 0.92
CA ASN A 38 0.33 23.25 0.45
C ASN A 38 0.12 23.70 -1.01
N SER A 39 0.22 25.01 -1.26
CA SER A 39 -0.06 25.63 -2.56
C SER A 39 0.93 25.26 -3.67
N MET A 40 2.10 24.72 -3.33
CA MET A 40 3.07 24.21 -4.30
C MET A 40 2.77 22.77 -4.74
N SER A 41 1.82 22.10 -4.10
CA SER A 41 1.37 20.78 -4.55
C SER A 41 0.51 20.93 -5.79
N ALA A 42 0.81 20.13 -6.81
CA ALA A 42 0.25 20.33 -8.13
C ALA A 42 0.21 19.04 -8.93
N ILE A 43 -0.79 18.97 -9.81
CA ILE A 43 -0.82 18.03 -10.94
C ILE A 43 -0.11 18.72 -12.09
N LEU A 44 0.92 18.09 -12.64
CA LEU A 44 1.84 18.66 -13.61
C LEU A 44 1.61 18.09 -15.01
N GLY A 45 2.18 18.77 -16.00
CA GLY A 45 2.25 18.31 -17.38
C GLY A 45 0.87 18.00 -17.97
N ASP A 46 0.72 16.79 -18.51
CA ASP A 46 -0.50 16.34 -19.17
C ASP A 46 -1.57 15.79 -18.20
N GLY A 47 -1.29 15.85 -16.89
CA GLY A 47 -2.17 15.39 -15.84
C GLY A 47 -1.86 14.02 -15.24
N ASP A 48 -0.75 13.36 -15.63
CA ASP A 48 -0.33 12.06 -15.08
C ASP A 48 0.85 12.17 -14.08
N ASP A 49 1.39 13.36 -13.88
CA ASP A 49 2.39 13.68 -12.87
C ASP A 49 1.74 14.42 -11.70
N LEU A 50 2.02 13.98 -10.48
CA LEU A 50 1.57 14.64 -9.27
C LEU A 50 2.75 14.84 -8.31
N GLN A 51 2.83 16.03 -7.71
CA GLN A 51 3.72 16.30 -6.59
C GLN A 51 2.92 16.72 -5.35
N LEU A 52 3.27 16.14 -4.21
CA LEU A 52 2.84 16.60 -2.89
C LEU A 52 4.02 17.25 -2.20
N VAL A 53 3.76 18.42 -1.60
CA VAL A 53 4.76 19.26 -0.96
C VAL A 53 4.40 19.45 0.50
N LEU A 54 5.43 19.41 1.35
CA LEU A 54 5.36 19.71 2.77
C LEU A 54 6.41 20.76 3.12
N ASP A 55 5.98 21.82 3.78
CA ASP A 55 6.82 22.82 4.42
C ASP A 55 6.25 23.20 5.78
N ARG A 56 6.87 24.18 6.46
CA ARG A 56 6.47 24.61 7.80
C ARG A 56 5.03 25.13 7.90
N MET A 57 4.43 25.53 6.78
CA MET A 57 3.09 26.11 6.74
C MET A 57 2.02 25.04 6.60
N ALA A 58 2.23 24.08 5.70
CA ALA A 58 1.27 23.03 5.42
C ALA A 58 1.90 21.81 4.73
N GLY A 59 1.33 20.64 5.03
CA GLY A 59 1.44 19.46 4.18
C GLY A 59 0.40 19.43 3.08
N SER A 60 0.24 18.27 2.45
CA SER A 60 -0.74 18.09 1.37
C SER A 60 -1.47 16.78 1.48
N ARG A 61 -2.71 16.78 1.00
CA ARG A 61 -3.56 15.59 0.88
C ARG A 61 -4.37 15.67 -0.40
N ILE A 62 -4.43 14.53 -1.08
CA ILE A 62 -5.28 14.30 -2.24
C ILE A 62 -6.23 13.13 -1.97
N GLN A 63 -7.32 13.08 -2.73
CA GLN A 63 -8.21 11.94 -2.71
C GLN A 63 -8.87 11.66 -4.07
N SER A 64 -9.29 10.42 -4.29
CA SER A 64 -10.06 10.04 -5.46
C SER A 64 -11.47 10.65 -5.43
N LYS A 65 -11.95 11.02 -6.62
CA LYS A 65 -13.34 11.47 -6.83
C LYS A 65 -14.35 10.33 -6.71
N ARG A 66 -13.89 9.10 -6.93
CA ARG A 66 -14.69 7.88 -6.89
C ARG A 66 -14.33 7.05 -5.67
N ASP A 67 -15.32 6.34 -5.18
CA ASP A 67 -15.24 5.33 -4.14
C ASP A 67 -15.17 3.95 -4.80
N PHE A 68 -14.41 3.04 -4.22
CA PHE A 68 -14.16 1.69 -4.76
C PHE A 68 -14.51 0.61 -3.73
N LEU A 69 -14.93 -0.56 -4.20
CA LEU A 69 -15.12 -1.75 -3.36
C LEU A 69 -14.54 -2.97 -4.06
N PHE A 70 -13.36 -3.43 -3.62
CA PHE A 70 -12.55 -4.46 -4.26
C PHE A 70 -11.91 -4.09 -5.61
N GLY A 71 -10.82 -4.79 -5.95
CA GLY A 71 -10.01 -4.63 -7.13
C GLY A 71 -8.53 -4.43 -6.83
N SER A 72 -7.80 -3.85 -7.78
CA SER A 72 -6.42 -3.41 -7.57
C SER A 72 -6.28 -1.94 -7.85
N ILE A 73 -5.59 -1.27 -6.94
CA ILE A 73 -5.23 0.13 -7.09
C ILE A 73 -3.72 0.20 -7.03
N GLU A 74 -3.16 0.78 -8.08
CA GLU A 74 -1.73 0.87 -8.31
C GLU A 74 -1.31 2.33 -8.41
N MET A 75 -0.14 2.64 -7.85
CA MET A 75 0.49 3.95 -7.90
C MET A 75 2.01 3.83 -8.02
N LEU A 76 2.62 4.53 -8.97
CA LEU A 76 4.06 4.75 -8.96
C LEU A 76 4.39 5.89 -8.00
N ILE A 77 5.29 5.66 -7.05
CA ILE A 77 5.66 6.64 -6.02
C ILE A 77 7.19 6.75 -5.97
N LYS A 78 7.67 7.98 -5.94
CA LYS A 78 9.06 8.34 -5.63
C LYS A 78 9.11 9.20 -4.38
N LEU A 79 9.84 8.74 -3.37
CA LEU A 79 9.85 9.32 -2.04
C LEU A 79 10.77 10.55 -1.93
N VAL A 80 10.69 11.23 -0.79
CA VAL A 80 11.46 12.44 -0.49
C VAL A 80 12.94 12.10 -0.37
N PRO A 81 13.84 12.69 -1.20
CA PRO A 81 15.27 12.42 -1.12
C PRO A 81 15.93 13.16 0.07
N GLY A 82 17.15 12.74 0.41
CA GLY A 82 17.95 13.41 1.44
C GLY A 82 17.44 13.14 2.85
N ASN A 83 17.42 14.18 3.70
CA ASN A 83 16.96 14.05 5.07
C ASN A 83 15.45 14.30 5.13
N SER A 84 14.70 13.22 5.32
CA SER A 84 13.24 13.20 5.43
C SER A 84 12.77 12.69 6.80
N ALA A 85 13.65 12.69 7.82
CA ALA A 85 13.27 12.30 9.17
C ALA A 85 12.03 13.10 9.64
N GLY A 86 11.07 12.42 10.26
CA GLY A 86 9.82 12.99 10.72
C GLY A 86 8.71 13.08 9.67
N VAL A 87 9.05 12.99 8.39
CA VAL A 87 8.09 13.14 7.29
C VAL A 87 7.50 11.79 6.89
N VAL A 88 6.18 11.73 6.74
CA VAL A 88 5.45 10.56 6.24
C VAL A 88 4.82 10.86 4.90
N THR A 89 5.15 10.03 3.90
CA THR A 89 4.39 9.94 2.66
C THR A 89 3.39 8.80 2.81
N ALA A 90 2.09 9.05 2.66
CA ALA A 90 1.06 8.02 2.78
C ALA A 90 0.39 7.75 1.42
N TYR A 91 0.01 6.50 1.18
CA TYR A 91 -0.84 6.03 0.10
C TYR A 91 -1.78 4.97 0.67
N TYR A 92 -3.07 5.26 0.74
CA TYR A 92 -4.00 4.42 1.49
C TYR A 92 -5.41 4.46 0.89
N LEU A 93 -6.22 3.48 1.27
CA LEU A 93 -7.66 3.46 1.05
C LEU A 93 -8.35 3.68 2.39
N SER A 94 -9.35 4.55 2.46
CA SER A 94 -10.17 4.71 3.68
C SER A 94 -11.63 4.93 3.33
N SER A 95 -12.53 4.35 4.15
CA SER A 95 -13.96 4.64 4.09
C SER A 95 -14.26 6.01 4.72
N SER A 96 -15.45 6.55 4.48
CA SER A 96 -15.79 7.93 4.85
C SER A 96 -16.19 8.11 6.32
N ASN A 97 -16.55 7.04 7.03
CA ASN A 97 -17.00 7.11 8.42
C ASN A 97 -15.83 6.97 9.38
N TRP A 98 -15.28 8.09 9.82
CA TRP A 98 -14.11 8.14 10.71
C TRP A 98 -14.20 7.32 12.00
N THR A 99 -15.39 7.05 12.55
CA THR A 99 -15.52 6.32 13.82
C THR A 99 -15.41 4.81 13.65
N ILE A 100 -15.92 4.28 12.54
CA ILE A 100 -15.99 2.84 12.25
C ILE A 100 -15.39 2.54 10.88
N HIS A 101 -14.36 3.29 10.49
CA HIS A 101 -13.81 3.24 9.14
C HIS A 101 -13.10 1.91 8.89
N ASP A 102 -13.11 1.52 7.63
CA ASP A 102 -12.17 0.55 7.11
C ASP A 102 -11.04 1.33 6.41
N GLU A 103 -9.79 0.90 6.60
CA GLU A 103 -8.62 1.54 5.98
C GLU A 103 -7.50 0.54 5.71
N ILE A 104 -6.76 0.75 4.62
CA ILE A 104 -5.67 -0.10 4.14
C ILE A 104 -4.49 0.79 3.76
N ASP A 105 -3.36 0.65 4.46
CA ASP A 105 -2.29 1.65 4.42
C ASP A 105 -1.00 1.16 3.78
N PHE A 106 -0.40 2.03 2.97
CA PHE A 106 1.04 2.21 2.88
C PHE A 106 1.41 3.57 3.49
N GLU A 107 2.38 3.56 4.39
CA GLU A 107 3.03 4.75 4.92
C GLU A 107 4.55 4.59 4.77
N PHE A 108 5.20 5.61 4.22
CA PHE A 108 6.64 5.62 4.02
C PHE A 108 7.26 6.58 5.02
N LEU A 109 7.92 6.01 6.02
CA LEU A 109 8.50 6.76 7.12
C LEU A 109 9.90 7.21 6.71
N GLY A 110 10.08 8.52 6.58
CA GLY A 110 11.36 9.12 6.21
C GLY A 110 12.43 8.97 7.29
N ASN A 111 13.67 9.26 6.92
CA ASN A 111 14.82 9.08 7.79
C ASN A 111 15.91 10.13 7.54
N ALA A 112 16.94 10.15 8.40
CA ALA A 112 18.11 10.98 8.18
C ALA A 112 18.84 10.56 6.89
N SER A 113 19.55 11.50 6.25
CA SER A 113 20.29 11.22 5.02
C SER A 113 21.19 9.98 5.16
N GLY A 114 21.10 9.06 4.19
CA GLY A 114 21.89 7.83 4.17
C GLY A 114 21.37 6.72 5.10
N GLN A 115 20.26 6.93 5.81
CA GLN A 115 19.57 5.89 6.57
C GLN A 115 18.35 5.39 5.78
N PRO A 116 17.99 4.10 5.91
CA PRO A 116 16.92 3.52 5.11
C PRO A 116 15.56 4.08 5.51
N TYR A 117 14.68 4.23 4.51
CA TYR A 117 13.25 4.40 4.71
C TYR A 117 12.63 3.16 5.37
N ILE A 118 11.45 3.32 5.97
CA ILE A 118 10.60 2.21 6.39
C ILE A 118 9.33 2.22 5.53
N ILE A 119 9.00 1.07 4.92
CA ILE A 119 7.68 0.80 4.37
C ILE A 119 6.83 0.26 5.52
N HIS A 120 5.83 1.03 5.92
CA HIS A 120 4.88 0.71 6.97
C HIS A 120 3.53 0.36 6.33
N THR A 121 2.91 -0.73 6.77
CA THR A 121 1.57 -1.13 6.34
C THR A 121 0.68 -1.32 7.55
N ASN A 122 -0.59 -0.98 7.41
CA ASN A 122 -1.58 -1.16 8.47
C ASN A 122 -2.95 -1.48 7.85
N ILE A 123 -3.86 -1.97 8.68
CA ILE A 123 -5.24 -2.20 8.28
C ILE A 123 -6.18 -1.92 9.45
N TYR A 124 -7.16 -1.07 9.20
CA TYR A 124 -8.28 -0.80 10.09
C TYR A 124 -9.52 -1.53 9.59
N THR A 125 -10.20 -2.18 10.51
CA THR A 125 -11.51 -2.80 10.26
C THR A 125 -12.47 -2.30 11.31
N GLN A 126 -13.56 -1.66 10.89
CA GLN A 126 -14.57 -1.09 11.79
C GLN A 126 -13.96 -0.15 12.86
N GLY A 127 -12.98 0.66 12.47
CA GLY A 127 -12.26 1.61 13.32
C GLY A 127 -11.14 0.99 14.17
N ILE A 128 -10.91 -0.31 14.06
CA ILE A 128 -9.89 -1.02 14.85
C ILE A 128 -8.66 -1.32 13.99
N GLY A 129 -7.61 -0.52 14.18
CA GLY A 129 -6.28 -0.72 13.60
C GLY A 129 -5.36 -1.56 14.50
N ASN A 130 -4.17 -1.02 14.78
CA ASN A 130 -3.08 -1.67 15.54
C ASN A 130 -2.55 -2.96 14.89
N LYS A 131 -2.46 -2.97 13.56
CA LYS A 131 -2.01 -4.13 12.77
C LYS A 131 -0.81 -3.78 11.91
N GLU A 132 0.15 -3.07 12.49
CA GLU A 132 1.28 -2.52 11.77
C GLU A 132 2.29 -3.63 11.41
N GLN A 133 2.79 -3.59 10.18
CA GLN A 133 3.98 -4.33 9.76
C GLN A 133 4.94 -3.37 9.05
N GLN A 134 6.23 -3.51 9.33
CA GLN A 134 7.25 -2.61 8.80
C GLN A 134 8.35 -3.39 8.09
N PHE A 135 8.86 -2.82 7.00
CA PHE A 135 9.87 -3.42 6.14
C PHE A 135 10.92 -2.39 5.73
N TYR A 136 12.17 -2.80 5.62
CA TYR A 136 13.15 -2.05 4.83
C TYR A 136 12.93 -2.29 3.33
N PRO A 137 13.03 -1.26 2.48
CA PRO A 137 13.06 -1.48 1.04
C PRO A 137 14.38 -2.16 0.62
N TRP A 138 14.35 -2.97 -0.44
CA TRP A 138 15.52 -3.58 -1.07
C TRP A 138 16.14 -2.72 -2.18
N PHE A 139 15.75 -1.45 -2.23
CA PHE A 139 16.16 -0.43 -3.19
C PHE A 139 16.13 0.94 -2.50
N ASP A 140 16.69 1.97 -3.13
CA ASP A 140 16.51 3.35 -2.69
C ASP A 140 15.19 3.91 -3.27
N PRO A 141 14.14 4.12 -2.46
CA PRO A 141 12.83 4.56 -2.96
C PRO A 141 12.79 6.05 -3.33
N THR A 142 13.91 6.77 -3.19
CA THR A 142 14.04 8.20 -3.51
C THR A 142 14.69 8.45 -4.88
N ASP A 143 15.40 7.45 -5.42
CA ASP A 143 16.14 7.55 -6.69
C ASP A 143 15.19 7.47 -7.90
N ASP A 144 14.28 6.50 -7.90
CA ASP A 144 13.31 6.30 -8.99
C ASP A 144 11.90 5.97 -8.48
N TYR A 145 10.93 5.93 -9.40
CA TYR A 145 9.57 5.50 -9.12
C TYR A 145 9.49 3.98 -8.96
N HIS A 146 8.86 3.57 -7.87
CA HIS A 146 8.52 2.17 -7.61
C HIS A 146 7.02 1.99 -7.56
N ASN A 147 6.57 0.79 -7.90
CA ASN A 147 5.16 0.46 -7.95
C ASN A 147 4.65 -0.02 -6.60
N TYR A 148 3.62 0.62 -6.07
CA TYR A 148 2.93 0.22 -4.85
C TYR A 148 1.49 -0.12 -5.19
N THR A 149 1.09 -1.37 -4.92
CA THR A 149 -0.25 -1.87 -5.26
C THR A 149 -0.95 -2.39 -4.01
N ILE A 150 -2.19 -1.95 -3.81
CA ILE A 150 -3.14 -2.58 -2.90
C ILE A 150 -4.10 -3.43 -3.75
N HIS A 151 -3.98 -4.74 -3.63
CA HIS A 151 -4.96 -5.69 -4.16
C HIS A 151 -5.91 -6.05 -3.04
N TRP A 152 -7.20 -5.78 -3.21
CA TRP A 152 -8.22 -6.01 -2.21
C TRP A 152 -9.39 -6.74 -2.85
N ASN A 153 -9.70 -7.94 -2.41
CA ASN A 153 -10.79 -8.73 -2.97
C ASN A 153 -11.64 -9.36 -1.84
N PRO A 154 -12.67 -10.17 -2.14
CA PRO A 154 -13.49 -10.77 -1.10
C PRO A 154 -12.77 -11.78 -0.19
N THR A 155 -11.60 -12.30 -0.59
CA THR A 155 -10.87 -13.36 0.12
C THR A 155 -9.60 -12.88 0.83
N GLU A 156 -8.91 -11.88 0.30
CA GLU A 156 -7.68 -11.33 0.88
C GLU A 156 -7.35 -9.91 0.40
N ILE A 157 -6.55 -9.23 1.21
CA ILE A 157 -5.82 -8.03 0.83
C ILE A 157 -4.35 -8.40 0.70
N VAL A 158 -3.71 -7.95 -0.37
CA VAL A 158 -2.29 -8.13 -0.61
C VAL A 158 -1.65 -6.78 -0.95
N TRP A 159 -0.57 -6.48 -0.25
CA TRP A 159 0.29 -5.33 -0.53
C TRP A 159 1.44 -5.80 -1.41
N TYR A 160 1.64 -5.12 -2.53
CA TYR A 160 2.76 -5.37 -3.43
C TYR A 160 3.67 -4.17 -3.55
N VAL A 161 4.97 -4.46 -3.68
CA VAL A 161 6.00 -3.51 -4.10
C VAL A 161 6.67 -4.10 -5.34
N ASP A 162 6.59 -3.44 -6.49
CA ASP A 162 7.07 -3.93 -7.79
C ASP A 162 6.62 -5.37 -8.11
N SER A 163 5.32 -5.63 -7.89
CA SER A 163 4.68 -6.94 -8.05
C SER A 163 5.16 -8.04 -7.08
N LEU A 164 6.02 -7.71 -6.12
CA LEU A 164 6.43 -8.62 -5.04
C LEU A 164 5.45 -8.49 -3.86
N PRO A 165 4.75 -9.56 -3.43
CA PRO A 165 3.87 -9.48 -2.26
C PRO A 165 4.71 -9.32 -0.99
N ILE A 166 4.39 -8.31 -0.18
CA ILE A 166 5.09 -8.05 1.09
C ILE A 166 4.24 -8.42 2.31
N ARG A 167 2.91 -8.41 2.15
CA ARG A 167 1.94 -8.69 3.21
C ARG A 167 0.64 -9.22 2.62
N VAL A 168 0.00 -10.13 3.36
CA VAL A 168 -1.36 -10.62 3.11
C VAL A 168 -2.20 -10.43 4.37
N PHE A 169 -3.46 -10.08 4.20
CA PHE A 169 -4.48 -10.12 5.26
C PHE A 169 -5.70 -10.86 4.73
N ARG A 170 -5.98 -12.06 5.26
CA ARG A 170 -7.05 -12.93 4.75
C ARG A 170 -8.40 -12.61 5.39
N ASN A 171 -9.47 -12.82 4.61
CA ASN A 171 -10.82 -12.70 5.10
C ASN A 171 -11.22 -13.92 5.95
N TYR A 172 -11.43 -13.67 7.24
CA TYR A 172 -11.90 -14.64 8.22
C TYR A 172 -13.23 -14.21 8.86
N GLU A 173 -14.08 -13.46 8.15
CA GLU A 173 -15.38 -12.99 8.65
C GLU A 173 -16.27 -14.15 9.12
N LYS A 174 -16.22 -15.29 8.42
CA LYS A 174 -16.96 -16.51 8.82
C LYS A 174 -16.51 -17.09 10.16
N GLU A 175 -15.34 -16.69 10.64
CA GLU A 175 -14.76 -17.08 11.93
C GLU A 175 -14.80 -15.92 12.95
N GLY A 176 -15.53 -14.84 12.64
CA GLY A 176 -15.74 -13.69 13.54
C GLY A 176 -14.64 -12.63 13.53
N ILE A 177 -13.72 -12.68 12.57
CA ILE A 177 -12.65 -11.69 12.41
C ILE A 177 -13.08 -10.68 11.34
N ALA A 178 -13.15 -9.40 11.72
CA ALA A 178 -13.58 -8.35 10.80
C ALA A 178 -12.66 -8.23 9.58
N TYR A 179 -13.26 -7.88 8.44
CA TYR A 179 -12.59 -7.65 7.17
C TYR A 179 -13.30 -6.51 6.43
N PRO A 180 -12.59 -5.67 5.66
CA PRO A 180 -13.22 -4.55 4.98
C PRO A 180 -13.96 -5.06 3.73
N SER A 181 -15.17 -5.58 3.90
CA SER A 181 -16.01 -6.10 2.79
C SER A 181 -17.27 -5.28 2.54
N GLN A 182 -17.63 -4.37 3.45
CA GLN A 182 -18.93 -3.70 3.46
C GLN A 182 -18.86 -2.20 3.17
N GLN A 183 -17.69 -1.58 3.33
CA GLN A 183 -17.51 -0.13 3.17
C GLN A 183 -16.67 0.17 1.94
N ALA A 184 -17.22 0.98 1.02
CA ALA A 184 -16.41 1.51 -0.06
C ALA A 184 -15.38 2.51 0.47
N MET A 185 -14.22 2.52 -0.18
CA MET A 185 -13.10 3.34 0.20
C MET A 185 -12.67 4.26 -0.94
N ARG A 186 -12.23 5.47 -0.59
CA ARG A 186 -11.50 6.34 -1.50
C ARG A 186 -10.02 6.09 -1.37
N VAL A 187 -9.32 6.35 -2.45
CA VAL A 187 -7.86 6.39 -2.45
C VAL A 187 -7.43 7.76 -1.96
N TYR A 188 -6.46 7.77 -1.06
CA TYR A 188 -5.82 8.96 -0.55
C TYR A 188 -4.31 8.89 -0.73
N SER A 189 -3.70 10.05 -0.82
CA SER A 189 -2.28 10.19 -0.57
C SER A 189 -2.00 11.52 0.11
N SER A 190 -1.03 11.52 1.02
CA SER A 190 -0.65 12.72 1.75
C SER A 190 0.85 12.78 2.03
N LEU A 191 1.35 13.99 2.24
CA LEU A 191 2.69 14.25 2.73
C LEU A 191 2.57 15.17 3.94
N TRP A 192 3.01 14.70 5.10
CA TRP A 192 2.76 15.36 6.38
C TRP A 192 3.87 15.10 7.39
N ASP A 193 3.94 15.96 8.41
CA ASP A 193 4.86 15.86 9.52
C ASP A 193 4.28 14.97 10.64
N ALA A 194 5.03 13.93 10.98
CA ALA A 194 4.70 12.91 11.97
C ALA A 194 5.85 12.74 12.98
N ASP A 195 6.55 13.84 13.29
CA ASP A 195 7.70 13.95 14.19
C ASP A 195 7.56 13.25 15.55
N ASN A 196 6.34 13.08 16.03
CA ASN A 196 6.07 12.41 17.29
C ASN A 196 6.27 10.89 17.24
N TRP A 197 6.32 10.25 16.05
CA TRP A 197 6.46 8.80 15.96
C TRP A 197 7.23 8.26 14.73
N ALA A 198 7.28 8.99 13.62
CA ALA A 198 7.68 8.42 12.32
C ALA A 198 9.11 7.87 12.28
N THR A 199 10.10 8.63 12.75
CA THR A 199 11.51 8.23 12.63
C THR A 199 12.08 7.87 13.99
N CYS A 200 12.58 6.63 14.11
CA CYS A 200 13.10 6.08 15.37
C CYS A 200 12.11 6.23 16.54
N GLY A 201 10.83 5.94 16.31
CA GLY A 201 9.78 6.11 17.32
C GLY A 201 9.57 7.57 17.76
N GLY A 202 9.90 8.52 16.89
CA GLY A 202 9.79 9.96 17.14
C GLY A 202 11.01 10.59 17.81
N LEU A 203 12.14 9.90 17.93
CA LEU A 203 13.38 10.48 18.47
C LEU A 203 14.03 11.48 17.50
N LEU A 204 13.94 11.21 16.20
CA LEU A 204 14.44 12.09 15.14
C LEU A 204 13.30 12.95 14.61
N LYS A 205 13.49 14.26 14.64
CA LYS A 205 12.49 15.27 14.27
C LYS A 205 12.75 15.82 12.87
N THR A 206 11.72 16.40 12.27
CA THR A 206 11.73 17.09 11.00
C THR A 206 12.66 18.29 11.11
N ASN A 207 13.76 18.21 10.37
CA ASN A 207 14.60 19.39 10.18
C ASN A 207 14.03 20.24 9.04
N TRP A 208 13.21 21.21 9.42
CA TRP A 208 12.56 22.14 8.51
C TRP A 208 13.52 23.05 7.72
N THR A 209 14.83 23.07 7.97
CA THR A 209 15.79 23.73 7.05
C THR A 209 15.94 22.98 5.73
N ASN A 210 15.51 21.71 5.68
CA ASN A 210 15.51 20.88 4.47
C ASN A 210 14.20 21.01 3.67
N ALA A 211 13.21 21.76 4.17
CA ALA A 211 11.99 22.03 3.44
C ALA A 211 12.27 22.87 2.17
N PRO A 212 11.48 22.73 1.11
CA PRO A 212 10.30 21.87 1.01
C PRO A 212 10.64 20.38 0.79
N PHE A 213 9.88 19.51 1.45
CA PHE A 213 9.89 18.07 1.19
C PHE A 213 8.92 17.77 0.05
N ILE A 214 9.34 16.95 -0.92
CA ILE A 214 8.55 16.70 -2.13
C ILE A 214 8.51 15.20 -2.42
N ALA A 215 7.32 14.62 -2.33
CA ALA A 215 7.03 13.27 -2.81
C ALA A 215 6.33 13.34 -4.18
N ARG A 216 6.65 12.42 -5.09
CA ARG A 216 6.11 12.42 -6.45
C ARG A 216 5.37 11.14 -6.76
N PHE A 217 4.31 11.28 -7.55
CA PHE A 217 3.37 10.22 -7.88
C PHE A 217 3.10 10.22 -9.38
N ARG A 218 2.94 9.03 -9.97
CA ARG A 218 2.65 8.81 -11.38
C ARG A 218 1.70 7.63 -11.56
N GLN A 219 1.02 7.58 -12.71
CA GLN A 219 0.30 6.40 -13.18
C GLN A 219 -0.71 5.86 -12.17
N PHE A 220 -1.67 6.69 -11.75
CA PHE A 220 -2.78 6.23 -10.93
C PHE A 220 -3.64 5.24 -11.73
N ARG A 221 -3.64 3.97 -11.31
CA ARG A 221 -4.26 2.86 -12.06
C ARG A 221 -5.25 2.10 -11.19
N PRO A 222 -6.48 2.63 -11.01
CA PRO A 222 -7.55 1.94 -10.32
C PRO A 222 -8.24 0.95 -11.25
N LYS A 223 -7.84 -0.32 -11.21
CA LYS A 223 -8.57 -1.43 -11.85
C LYS A 223 -9.46 -2.10 -10.79
N ALA A 224 -10.50 -1.38 -10.40
CA ALA A 224 -11.33 -1.70 -9.26
C ALA A 224 -12.82 -1.49 -9.51
N CYS A 225 -13.67 -2.11 -8.71
CA CYS A 225 -15.11 -1.95 -8.79
C CYS A 225 -15.50 -0.55 -8.31
N LEU A 226 -16.25 0.19 -9.12
CA LEU A 226 -16.80 1.46 -8.69
C LEU A 226 -17.99 1.24 -7.76
N TRP A 227 -17.99 1.96 -6.64
CA TRP A 227 -19.12 1.98 -5.74
C TRP A 227 -20.25 2.84 -6.31
N VAL A 228 -21.43 2.24 -6.49
CA VAL A 228 -22.66 2.91 -6.97
C VAL A 228 -23.78 2.85 -5.93
N GLY A 229 -23.46 2.51 -4.69
CA GLY A 229 -24.39 2.35 -3.58
C GLY A 229 -24.37 0.94 -3.00
N PRO A 230 -25.27 0.63 -2.05
CA PRO A 230 -25.26 -0.63 -1.30
C PRO A 230 -25.27 -1.90 -2.16
N ILE A 231 -25.82 -1.86 -3.38
CA ILE A 231 -25.81 -3.00 -4.30
C ILE A 231 -24.39 -3.44 -4.72
N SER A 232 -23.42 -2.54 -4.62
CA SER A 232 -22.02 -2.83 -4.95
C SER A 232 -21.42 -3.90 -4.04
N THR A 233 -21.91 -4.11 -2.81
CA THR A 233 -21.37 -5.16 -1.92
C THR A 233 -21.52 -6.56 -2.53
N SER A 234 -22.70 -6.88 -3.07
CA SER A 234 -22.93 -8.14 -3.77
C SER A 234 -22.41 -8.12 -5.19
N GLN A 235 -22.55 -6.99 -5.91
CA GLN A 235 -22.12 -6.89 -7.31
C GLN A 235 -20.60 -7.02 -7.44
N CYS A 236 -19.81 -6.32 -6.64
CA CYS A 236 -18.34 -6.33 -6.74
C CYS A 236 -17.72 -7.62 -6.19
N ALA A 237 -18.45 -8.36 -5.35
CA ALA A 237 -18.05 -9.68 -4.85
C ALA A 237 -18.54 -10.83 -5.73
N ASN A 238 -19.34 -10.56 -6.77
CA ASN A 238 -19.90 -11.60 -7.62
C ASN A 238 -18.80 -12.28 -8.44
N ASN A 239 -18.54 -13.56 -8.14
CA ASN A 239 -17.53 -14.38 -8.81
C ASN A 239 -17.97 -14.99 -10.14
N THR A 240 -19.24 -14.79 -10.53
CA THR A 240 -19.76 -15.23 -11.83
C THR A 240 -19.63 -14.16 -12.91
N ASP A 241 -19.33 -12.91 -12.54
CA ASP A 241 -19.13 -11.80 -13.47
C ASP A 241 -17.64 -11.72 -13.88
N PRO A 242 -17.29 -11.99 -15.15
CA PRO A 242 -15.91 -11.89 -15.62
C PRO A 242 -15.31 -10.48 -15.52
N ALA A 243 -16.14 -9.43 -15.44
CA ALA A 243 -15.68 -8.06 -15.24
C ALA A 243 -15.01 -7.90 -13.85
N ASN A 244 -15.45 -8.68 -12.86
CA ASN A 244 -14.87 -8.74 -11.52
C ASN A 244 -13.65 -9.68 -11.49
N TRP A 245 -12.67 -9.43 -12.35
CA TRP A 245 -11.50 -10.29 -12.53
C TRP A 245 -10.76 -10.64 -11.22
N TRP A 246 -10.81 -9.76 -10.21
CA TRP A 246 -10.24 -9.95 -8.87
C TRP A 246 -10.91 -11.07 -8.05
N THR A 247 -12.08 -11.55 -8.48
CA THR A 247 -12.78 -12.69 -7.85
C THR A 247 -12.41 -14.04 -8.48
N SER A 248 -11.66 -14.04 -9.57
CA SER A 248 -11.28 -15.28 -10.27
C SER A 248 -10.40 -16.16 -9.38
N PRO A 249 -10.40 -17.50 -9.58
CA PRO A 249 -9.67 -18.42 -8.71
C PRO A 249 -8.19 -18.12 -8.52
N VAL A 250 -7.55 -17.47 -9.49
CA VAL A 250 -6.13 -17.10 -9.44
C VAL A 250 -5.83 -16.03 -8.39
N TYR A 251 -6.81 -15.21 -8.01
CA TYR A 251 -6.66 -14.15 -7.00
C TYR A 251 -7.30 -14.51 -5.65
N GLN A 252 -7.88 -15.70 -5.51
CA GLN A 252 -8.48 -16.12 -4.24
C GLN A 252 -7.44 -16.36 -3.13
N GLN A 253 -6.20 -16.63 -3.55
CA GLN A 253 -5.03 -16.76 -2.69
C GLN A 253 -3.76 -16.62 -3.52
N LEU A 254 -2.67 -16.25 -2.88
CA LEU A 254 -1.34 -16.30 -3.49
C LEU A 254 -0.97 -17.71 -3.97
N GLY A 255 -0.39 -17.80 -5.16
CA GLY A 255 0.19 -19.04 -5.66
C GLY A 255 1.47 -19.43 -4.90
N TYR A 256 1.91 -20.68 -5.01
CA TYR A 256 3.11 -21.18 -4.31
C TYR A 256 4.37 -20.33 -4.52
N ALA A 257 4.59 -19.82 -5.74
CA ALA A 257 5.72 -18.94 -6.03
C ALA A 257 5.61 -17.60 -5.29
N GLN A 258 4.42 -16.99 -5.27
CA GLN A 258 4.14 -15.74 -4.56
C GLN A 258 4.25 -15.92 -3.03
N LEU A 259 3.85 -17.08 -2.51
CA LEU A 259 4.06 -17.42 -1.11
C LEU A 259 5.55 -17.52 -0.76
N GLY A 260 6.36 -18.13 -1.63
CA GLY A 260 7.82 -18.16 -1.46
C GLY A 260 8.44 -16.76 -1.49
N GLN A 261 7.95 -15.89 -2.37
CA GLN A 261 8.35 -14.48 -2.45
C GLN A 261 7.98 -13.69 -1.19
N LEU A 262 6.73 -13.81 -0.74
CA LEU A 262 6.25 -13.20 0.50
C LEU A 262 7.12 -13.60 1.69
N LYS A 263 7.40 -14.91 1.81
CA LYS A 263 8.26 -15.44 2.87
C LYS A 263 9.68 -14.87 2.77
N TRP A 264 10.25 -14.79 1.57
CA TRP A 264 11.57 -14.19 1.37
C TRP A 264 11.59 -12.72 1.80
N VAL A 265 10.57 -11.92 1.47
CA VAL A 265 10.47 -10.54 1.94
C VAL A 265 10.41 -10.48 3.47
N GLN A 266 9.54 -11.28 4.08
CA GLN A 266 9.37 -11.29 5.53
C GLN A 266 10.63 -11.72 6.27
N ASP A 267 11.33 -12.74 5.78
CA ASP A 267 12.53 -13.27 6.42
C ASP A 267 13.75 -12.33 6.29
N ASN A 268 13.81 -11.49 5.24
CA ASN A 268 14.99 -10.65 4.95
C ASN A 268 14.79 -9.15 5.22
N TYR A 269 13.55 -8.64 5.17
CA TYR A 269 13.30 -7.20 5.17
C TYR A 269 12.30 -6.73 6.23
N MET A 270 11.52 -7.63 6.83
CA MET A 270 10.56 -7.24 7.87
C MET A 270 11.28 -6.89 9.17
N VAL A 271 10.97 -5.72 9.72
CA VAL A 271 11.58 -5.19 10.95
C VAL A 271 10.59 -5.08 12.10
N TYR A 272 9.29 -5.05 11.81
CA TYR A 272 8.23 -5.07 12.82
C TYR A 272 7.04 -5.88 12.32
N ASP A 273 6.46 -6.66 13.23
CA ASP A 273 5.24 -7.43 13.00
C ASP A 273 4.39 -7.38 14.26
N TYR A 274 3.23 -6.71 14.20
CA TYR A 274 2.34 -6.59 15.35
C TYR A 274 1.96 -7.96 15.93
N CYS A 275 1.83 -9.01 15.10
CA CYS A 275 1.50 -10.37 15.56
C CYS A 275 2.57 -11.02 16.45
N LYS A 276 3.79 -10.44 16.51
CA LYS A 276 4.90 -10.90 17.35
C LYS A 276 5.19 -9.96 18.51
N ASP A 277 4.48 -8.84 18.62
CA ASP A 277 4.70 -7.83 19.67
C ASP A 277 3.85 -8.12 20.92
N PHE A 278 4.17 -9.22 21.60
CA PHE A 278 3.47 -9.61 22.84
C PHE A 278 3.55 -8.55 23.94
N LYS A 279 4.58 -7.69 23.91
CA LYS A 279 4.76 -6.63 24.89
C LYS A 279 3.74 -5.52 24.68
N ARG A 280 3.56 -5.02 23.45
CA ARG A 280 2.57 -3.99 23.15
C ARG A 280 1.15 -4.45 23.49
N PHE A 281 0.84 -5.72 23.21
CA PHE A 281 -0.51 -6.26 23.37
C PHE A 281 -0.74 -7.03 24.67
N ASN A 282 0.19 -6.99 25.63
CA ASN A 282 0.09 -7.73 26.90
C ASN A 282 -0.28 -9.21 26.72
N GLY A 283 0.24 -9.86 25.68
CA GLY A 283 -0.06 -11.24 25.32
C GLY A 283 -1.39 -11.49 24.59
N GLN A 284 -2.23 -10.47 24.39
CA GLN A 284 -3.54 -10.58 23.73
C GLN A 284 -3.45 -10.18 22.25
N MET A 285 -3.01 -11.12 21.42
CA MET A 285 -2.85 -10.88 19.98
C MET A 285 -4.20 -10.82 19.27
N GLY A 286 -4.25 -10.09 18.15
CA GLY A 286 -5.39 -10.13 17.23
C GLY A 286 -5.71 -11.58 16.83
N PRO A 287 -6.99 -11.99 16.78
CA PRO A 287 -7.38 -13.37 16.49
C PRO A 287 -6.83 -13.87 15.15
N GLU A 288 -6.67 -12.99 14.18
CA GLU A 288 -6.09 -13.25 12.86
C GLU A 288 -4.63 -13.73 12.92
N CYS A 289 -3.87 -13.34 13.94
CA CYS A 289 -2.46 -13.72 14.09
C CYS A 289 -2.28 -15.23 14.32
N SER A 290 -3.32 -15.91 14.81
CA SER A 290 -3.35 -17.36 15.00
C SER A 290 -3.81 -18.14 13.76
N LYS A 291 -4.25 -17.44 12.71
CA LYS A 291 -4.80 -18.05 11.51
C LYS A 291 -3.72 -18.30 10.45
N PRO A 292 -3.93 -19.27 9.55
CA PRO A 292 -3.03 -19.52 8.44
C PRO A 292 -2.88 -18.30 7.52
N GLN A 293 -1.75 -17.61 7.57
CA GLN A 293 -1.51 -16.46 6.68
C GLN A 293 -1.34 -16.88 5.21
N PHE A 294 -1.16 -18.18 4.94
CA PHE A 294 -0.94 -18.80 3.64
C PHE A 294 -1.56 -20.19 3.59
#